data_AF-A0A820J6J6-F1
#
_entry.id   AF-A0A820J6J6-F1
#
_cell.length_a   1.000
_cell.length_b   1.000
_cell.length_c   1.000
_cell.angle_alpha   90.00
_cell.angle_beta   90.00
_cell.angle_gamma   90.00
#
_symmetry.space_group_name_H-M   'P 1'
#
loop_
_entity.id
_entity.type
_entity.pdbx_description
1 polymer ?
#
loop_
_entity_poly.entity_id
_entity_poly.type
_entity_poly.pdbx_seq_one_letter_code
_entity_poly.pdbx_strand_id
1 'polypeptide(L)'
;RPKVASTKVKSTKNEENKVAYYDLVSQPNESIKSKSTGNFIRIPKKPPRNLKVSDDWDVKPGDVLSWSQGRPTETFFVTSEGTLLKNPDKSGSGYLTIPLAITSQFSDVLNCFSSVLDGVGCNYITNIELAPTDLFFTTHFSKQPLPTSIKNRKDISYSFDPNDEILYVTLESNPNQSQDFPLDTTKTDDIIQWISVANDLKAKFNVKYNFEGKETCNKVPRGIITGLPTGWQCQP
;
A
#
# COMPACT_ATOMS: atom_id res chain seq x y z
N ARG A 1 -73.90 17.48 -27.75
CA ARG A 1 -72.54 17.02 -28.11
C ARG A 1 -71.69 18.24 -28.44
N PRO A 2 -70.81 18.70 -27.55
CA PRO A 2 -69.96 19.85 -27.82
C PRO A 2 -68.73 19.46 -28.66
N LYS A 3 -68.38 20.34 -29.61
CA LYS A 3 -67.20 20.26 -30.47
C LYS A 3 -65.93 20.45 -29.62
N VAL A 4 -65.02 19.49 -29.69
CA VAL A 4 -63.68 19.58 -29.09
C VAL A 4 -62.83 20.48 -29.99
N ALA A 5 -62.35 21.58 -29.42
CA ALA A 5 -61.40 22.48 -30.07
C ALA A 5 -60.00 21.83 -30.05
N SER A 6 -59.38 21.74 -31.23
CA SER A 6 -58.00 21.31 -31.43
C SER A 6 -57.07 22.48 -31.09
N THR A 7 -56.36 22.38 -29.96
CA THR A 7 -55.30 23.33 -29.61
C THR A 7 -53.96 22.71 -29.97
N LYS A 8 -53.29 23.33 -30.96
CA LYS A 8 -51.90 23.08 -31.36
C LYS A 8 -50.97 23.20 -30.14
N VAL A 9 -50.33 22.09 -29.77
CA VAL A 9 -49.17 22.10 -28.87
C VAL A 9 -47.96 22.53 -29.70
N LYS A 10 -47.41 23.72 -29.41
CA LYS A 10 -46.11 24.15 -29.91
C LYS A 10 -45.04 23.31 -29.21
N SER A 11 -44.38 22.45 -29.98
CA SER A 11 -43.10 21.82 -29.64
C SER A 11 -42.02 22.91 -29.60
N THR A 12 -41.65 23.33 -28.40
CA THR A 12 -40.38 24.04 -28.16
C THR A 12 -39.30 22.98 -28.01
N LYS A 13 -38.40 22.99 -28.99
CA LYS A 13 -37.18 22.17 -29.04
C LYS A 13 -36.39 22.36 -27.74
N ASN A 14 -36.06 21.25 -27.10
CA ASN A 14 -35.01 21.18 -26.09
C ASN A 14 -33.70 21.67 -26.73
N GLU A 15 -33.07 22.64 -26.10
CA GLU A 15 -31.66 22.95 -26.31
C GLU A 15 -30.85 21.72 -25.92
N GLU A 16 -30.29 21.08 -26.93
CA GLU A 16 -29.29 20.05 -26.81
C GLU A 16 -28.07 20.65 -26.12
N ASN A 17 -27.84 20.25 -24.86
CA ASN A 17 -26.53 20.31 -24.24
C ASN A 17 -25.56 19.50 -25.11
N LYS A 18 -24.84 20.21 -25.99
CA LYS A 18 -23.67 19.70 -26.70
C LYS A 18 -22.61 19.37 -25.66
N VAL A 19 -22.60 18.12 -25.22
CA VAL A 19 -21.41 17.50 -24.64
C VAL A 19 -20.37 17.49 -25.76
N ALA A 20 -19.36 18.35 -25.62
CA ALA A 20 -18.17 18.29 -26.43
C ALA A 20 -17.48 16.95 -26.14
N TYR A 21 -17.75 15.95 -26.98
CA TYR A 21 -16.86 14.83 -27.17
C TYR A 21 -15.56 15.42 -27.71
N TYR A 22 -14.55 15.52 -26.86
CA TYR A 22 -13.19 15.63 -27.35
C TYR A 22 -12.90 14.35 -28.13
N ASP A 23 -12.67 14.52 -29.43
CA ASP A 23 -11.95 13.57 -30.27
C ASP A 23 -10.66 13.20 -29.53
N LEU A 24 -10.66 12.03 -28.88
CA LEU A 24 -9.44 11.30 -28.60
C LEU A 24 -8.92 10.81 -29.94
N VAL A 25 -8.24 11.73 -30.63
CA VAL A 25 -7.32 11.44 -31.71
C VAL A 25 -6.50 10.24 -31.26
N SER A 26 -6.64 9.15 -32.00
CA SER A 26 -5.73 8.02 -31.98
C SER A 26 -4.33 8.57 -32.25
N GLN A 27 -3.61 8.92 -31.18
CA GLN A 27 -2.18 9.14 -31.29
C GLN A 27 -1.54 7.78 -31.52
N PRO A 28 -0.58 7.68 -32.46
CA PRO A 28 0.17 6.45 -32.63
C PRO A 28 0.85 6.14 -31.30
N ASN A 29 0.67 4.91 -30.81
CA ASN A 29 1.46 4.32 -29.74
C ASN A 29 2.93 4.29 -30.19
N GLU A 30 3.60 5.43 -30.14
CA GLU A 30 5.04 5.44 -29.94
C GLU A 30 5.23 4.91 -28.52
N SER A 31 5.70 3.67 -28.42
CA SER A 31 6.21 3.14 -27.17
C SER A 31 7.30 4.11 -26.71
N ILE A 32 6.95 5.00 -25.78
CA ILE A 32 7.94 5.69 -24.98
C ILE A 32 8.63 4.55 -24.24
N LYS A 33 9.77 4.07 -24.78
CA LYS A 33 10.70 3.23 -24.05
C LYS A 33 11.26 4.10 -22.95
N SER A 34 10.47 4.27 -21.91
CA SER A 34 10.95 4.72 -20.61
C SER A 34 12.12 3.80 -20.27
N LYS A 35 13.32 4.38 -20.20
CA LYS A 35 14.49 3.63 -19.76
C LYS A 35 14.29 3.37 -18.27
N SER A 36 14.12 2.11 -17.89
CA SER A 36 14.18 1.69 -16.49
C SER A 36 15.38 2.33 -15.80
N THR A 37 15.12 2.98 -14.68
CA THR A 37 16.15 3.70 -13.93
C THR A 37 16.82 2.84 -12.88
N GLY A 38 16.21 1.76 -12.39
CA GLY A 38 16.84 0.83 -11.45
C GLY A 38 17.40 -0.42 -12.13
N ASN A 39 18.66 -0.74 -11.87
CA ASN A 39 19.27 -2.00 -12.30
C ASN A 39 19.40 -2.99 -11.14
N PHE A 40 19.29 -4.29 -11.42
CA PHE A 40 19.70 -5.33 -10.47
C PHE A 40 21.16 -5.71 -10.73
N ILE A 41 22.05 -5.43 -9.77
CA ILE A 41 23.49 -5.59 -9.91
C ILE A 41 23.99 -6.61 -8.88
N ARG A 42 24.61 -7.69 -9.36
CA ARG A 42 25.28 -8.67 -8.50
C ARG A 42 26.69 -8.20 -8.17
N ILE A 43 26.99 -8.06 -6.88
CA ILE A 43 28.31 -7.65 -6.42
C ILE A 43 29.03 -8.86 -5.81
N PRO A 44 30.21 -9.26 -6.32
CA PRO A 44 30.90 -10.49 -5.89
C PRO A 44 31.67 -10.38 -4.55
N LYS A 45 31.66 -9.21 -3.89
CA LYS A 45 32.47 -8.94 -2.68
C LYS A 45 31.65 -9.13 -1.38
N LYS A 46 32.02 -8.53 -0.25
CA LYS A 46 31.15 -8.41 0.93
C LYS A 46 30.52 -7.02 0.95
N PRO A 47 29.31 -6.85 1.52
CA PRO A 47 28.71 -5.52 1.64
C PRO A 47 29.58 -4.59 2.50
N PRO A 48 29.62 -3.29 2.18
CA PRO A 48 30.44 -2.34 2.91
C PRO A 48 29.87 -2.10 4.31
N ARG A 49 30.74 -2.10 5.33
CA ARG A 49 30.32 -1.97 6.74
C ARG A 49 29.70 -0.62 7.07
N ASN A 50 30.08 0.43 6.35
CA ASN A 50 29.59 1.80 6.56
C ASN A 50 28.30 2.11 5.79
N LEU A 51 27.74 1.13 5.05
CA LEU A 51 26.52 1.28 4.25
C LEU A 51 26.53 2.51 3.32
N LYS A 52 27.71 2.85 2.80
CA LYS A 52 27.87 3.90 1.78
C LYS A 52 28.23 3.26 0.45
N VAL A 53 27.72 3.86 -0.61
CA VAL A 53 28.20 3.60 -1.97
C VAL A 53 29.66 4.05 -2.05
N SER A 54 30.48 3.27 -2.75
CA SER A 54 31.88 3.59 -2.97
C SER A 54 32.00 4.44 -4.24
N ASP A 55 32.90 5.42 -4.25
CA ASP A 55 33.07 6.36 -5.38
C ASP A 55 33.52 5.67 -6.68
N ASP A 56 34.06 4.45 -6.58
CA ASP A 56 34.47 3.62 -7.73
C ASP A 56 33.33 2.76 -8.30
N TRP A 57 32.13 2.81 -7.70
CA TRP A 57 30.97 2.05 -8.19
C TRP A 57 30.16 2.88 -9.18
N ASP A 58 29.98 2.36 -10.39
CA ASP A 58 29.06 2.91 -11.39
C ASP A 58 27.62 2.49 -11.06
N VAL A 59 27.06 3.08 -9.99
CA VAL A 59 25.71 2.82 -9.49
C VAL A 59 24.94 4.12 -9.29
N LYS A 60 23.63 4.07 -9.46
CA LYS A 60 22.73 5.23 -9.38
C LYS A 60 21.59 5.00 -8.38
N PRO A 61 20.92 6.07 -7.91
CA PRO A 61 19.74 5.95 -7.07
C PRO A 61 18.69 5.02 -7.70
N GLY A 62 18.15 4.11 -6.89
CA GLY A 62 17.22 3.08 -7.34
C GLY A 62 17.87 1.77 -7.80
N ASP A 63 19.20 1.72 -7.98
CA ASP A 63 19.87 0.44 -8.23
C ASP A 63 19.76 -0.48 -7.01
N VAL A 64 19.63 -1.78 -7.31
CA VAL A 64 19.48 -2.86 -6.32
C VAL A 64 20.73 -3.72 -6.37
N LEU A 65 21.52 -3.64 -5.30
CA LEU A 65 22.81 -4.32 -5.18
C LEU A 65 22.63 -5.59 -4.36
N SER A 66 23.02 -6.73 -4.92
CA SER A 66 22.89 -8.04 -4.27
C SER A 66 24.24 -8.71 -4.09
N TRP A 67 24.55 -9.09 -2.85
CA TRP A 67 25.75 -9.85 -2.47
C TRP A 67 25.47 -11.36 -2.31
N SER A 68 24.21 -11.73 -2.32
CA SER A 68 23.74 -13.09 -2.19
C SER A 68 23.72 -13.82 -3.53
N GLN A 69 24.14 -15.09 -3.55
CA GLN A 69 24.20 -15.94 -4.75
C GLN A 69 22.85 -16.57 -5.16
N GLY A 70 21.72 -16.07 -4.65
CA GLY A 70 20.41 -16.62 -5.05
C GLY A 70 19.20 -15.95 -4.43
N ARG A 71 19.21 -15.67 -3.13
CA ARG A 71 18.07 -15.05 -2.43
C ARG A 71 18.41 -13.64 -1.99
N PRO A 72 17.53 -12.63 -2.12
CA PRO A 72 17.78 -11.22 -1.76
C PRO A 72 17.98 -10.92 -0.25
N THR A 73 18.56 -11.83 0.53
CA THR A 73 18.85 -11.66 1.96
C THR A 73 20.00 -10.68 2.23
N GLU A 74 20.92 -10.53 1.27
CA GLU A 74 22.00 -9.52 1.29
C GLU A 74 21.81 -8.52 0.14
N THR A 75 20.60 -7.99 0.05
CA THR A 75 20.24 -6.99 -0.96
C THR A 75 20.08 -5.60 -0.34
N PHE A 76 20.59 -4.60 -1.04
CA PHE A 76 20.58 -3.21 -0.65
C PHE A 76 20.10 -2.34 -1.81
N PHE A 77 19.41 -1.27 -1.48
CA PHE A 77 18.96 -0.25 -2.42
C PHE A 77 19.86 0.98 -2.31
N VAL A 78 20.26 1.53 -3.45
CA VAL A 78 21.00 2.80 -3.51
C VAL A 78 20.03 3.96 -3.36
N THR A 79 20.23 4.79 -2.34
CA THR A 79 19.43 6.00 -2.11
C THR A 79 19.98 7.20 -2.90
N SER A 80 19.19 8.27 -3.03
CA SER A 80 19.64 9.52 -3.64
C SER A 80 20.84 10.16 -2.93
N GLU A 81 21.04 9.87 -1.65
CA GLU A 81 22.16 10.37 -0.84
C GLU A 81 23.43 9.51 -0.97
N GLY A 82 23.44 8.51 -1.85
CA GLY A 82 24.58 7.60 -2.02
C GLY A 82 24.79 6.67 -0.83
N THR A 83 23.74 6.39 -0.06
CA THR A 83 23.74 5.40 1.02
C THR A 83 23.05 4.12 0.60
N LEU A 84 23.31 3.04 1.34
CA LEU A 84 22.74 1.72 1.10
C LEU A 84 21.65 1.43 2.13
N LEU A 85 20.41 1.30 1.65
CA LEU A 85 19.28 0.87 2.46
C LEU A 85 19.12 -0.64 2.34
N LYS A 86 19.19 -1.36 3.45
CA LYS A 86 19.01 -2.82 3.45
C LYS A 86 17.56 -3.19 3.10
N ASN A 87 17.37 -4.27 2.34
CA ASN A 87 16.07 -4.91 2.13
C ASN A 87 15.33 -5.09 3.48
N PRO A 88 14.13 -4.52 3.64
CA PRO A 88 13.41 -4.56 4.91
C PRO A 88 12.80 -5.94 5.21
N ASP A 89 12.78 -6.89 4.26
CA ASP A 89 12.33 -8.25 4.51
C ASP A 89 13.15 -8.92 5.62
N LYS A 90 12.45 -9.29 6.70
CA LYS A 90 13.02 -9.99 7.87
C LYS A 90 12.55 -11.44 7.96
N SER A 91 11.72 -11.91 7.03
CA SER A 91 11.11 -13.24 7.09
C SER A 91 12.12 -14.40 6.99
N GLY A 92 13.35 -14.12 6.54
CA GLY A 92 14.37 -15.14 6.28
C GLY A 92 14.10 -15.97 5.02
N SER A 93 12.90 -15.85 4.44
CA SER A 93 12.53 -16.43 3.15
C SER A 93 13.34 -15.84 2.01
N GLY A 94 13.81 -14.59 2.18
CA GLY A 94 14.64 -13.90 1.20
C GLY A 94 13.78 -13.43 0.04
N TYR A 95 12.73 -12.69 0.36
CA TYR A 95 11.98 -11.94 -0.65
C TYR A 95 12.53 -10.53 -0.73
N LEU A 96 12.42 -9.91 -1.90
CA LEU A 96 12.75 -8.52 -2.10
C LEU A 96 11.50 -7.69 -1.78
N THR A 97 11.61 -6.83 -0.77
CA THR A 97 10.63 -5.77 -0.52
C THR A 97 11.26 -4.44 -0.94
N ILE A 98 10.62 -3.72 -1.85
CA ILE A 98 11.10 -2.40 -2.27
C ILE A 98 10.51 -1.35 -1.31
N PRO A 99 11.32 -0.73 -0.44
CA PRO A 99 10.81 0.12 0.64
C PRO A 99 10.33 1.48 0.15
N LEU A 100 9.41 2.09 0.90
CA LEU A 100 8.82 3.39 0.61
C LEU A 100 9.88 4.49 0.49
N ALA A 101 10.93 4.40 1.30
CA ALA A 101 12.05 5.32 1.26
C ALA A 101 12.75 5.37 -0.11
N ILE A 102 12.62 4.30 -0.91
CA ILE A 102 13.16 4.23 -2.27
C ILE A 102 12.08 4.60 -3.28
N THR A 103 10.89 3.99 -3.19
CA THR A 103 9.81 4.21 -4.16
C THR A 103 9.33 5.65 -4.19
N SER A 104 9.31 6.35 -3.05
CA SER A 104 8.94 7.77 -2.96
C SER A 104 9.88 8.74 -3.70
N GLN A 105 11.05 8.26 -4.16
CA GLN A 105 11.99 9.05 -4.95
C GLN A 105 11.64 9.04 -6.45
N PHE A 106 10.70 8.20 -6.87
CA PHE A 106 10.32 8.00 -8.26
C PHE A 106 8.85 8.36 -8.48
N SER A 107 8.54 8.92 -9.65
CA SER A 107 7.16 9.21 -10.03
C SER A 107 6.42 7.96 -10.49
N ASP A 108 7.12 7.01 -11.12
CA ASP A 108 6.56 5.77 -11.67
C ASP A 108 7.44 4.59 -11.23
N VAL A 109 7.05 4.00 -10.09
CA VAL A 109 7.84 2.99 -9.38
C VAL A 109 7.95 1.70 -10.17
N LEU A 110 6.86 1.18 -10.74
CA LEU A 110 6.91 -0.11 -11.45
C LEU A 110 7.81 -0.04 -12.68
N ASN A 111 7.70 1.03 -13.45
CA ASN A 111 8.56 1.25 -14.60
C ASN A 111 10.02 1.43 -14.19
N CYS A 112 10.29 2.17 -13.11
CA CYS A 112 11.62 2.31 -12.53
C CYS A 112 12.24 0.94 -12.18
N PHE A 113 11.47 0.07 -11.53
CA PHE A 113 11.92 -1.24 -11.07
C PHE A 113 11.65 -2.41 -12.02
N SER A 114 11.16 -2.16 -13.24
CA SER A 114 10.89 -3.20 -14.25
C SER A 114 12.11 -4.09 -14.53
N SER A 115 13.29 -3.50 -14.73
CA SER A 115 14.53 -4.27 -14.93
C SER A 115 14.99 -5.01 -13.68
N VAL A 116 14.60 -4.56 -12.49
CA VAL A 116 14.84 -5.29 -11.23
C VAL A 116 13.89 -6.48 -11.12
N LEU A 117 12.61 -6.29 -11.45
CA LEU A 117 11.60 -7.35 -11.53
C LEU A 117 12.06 -8.47 -12.47
N ASP A 118 12.56 -8.10 -13.65
CA ASP A 118 13.11 -9.04 -14.64
C ASP A 118 14.40 -9.71 -14.15
N GLY A 119 15.31 -8.96 -13.54
CA GLY A 119 16.64 -9.42 -13.15
C GLY A 119 16.64 -10.36 -11.93
N VAL A 120 15.73 -10.16 -10.99
CA VAL A 120 15.53 -11.04 -9.82
C VAL A 120 14.56 -12.16 -10.16
N GLY A 121 13.57 -11.87 -11.01
CA GLY A 121 12.39 -12.69 -11.26
C GLY A 121 11.24 -12.25 -10.35
N CYS A 122 10.07 -11.96 -10.93
CA CYS A 122 8.90 -11.43 -10.22
C CYS A 122 8.53 -12.24 -8.97
N ASN A 123 8.66 -13.58 -9.04
CA ASN A 123 8.35 -14.50 -7.93
C ASN A 123 9.16 -14.25 -6.64
N TYR A 124 10.24 -13.47 -6.71
CA TYR A 124 11.08 -13.13 -5.56
C TYR A 124 10.80 -11.74 -5.01
N ILE A 125 9.92 -10.95 -5.64
CA ILE A 125 9.46 -9.66 -5.14
C ILE A 125 8.04 -9.84 -4.64
N THR A 126 7.86 -9.77 -3.32
CA THR A 126 6.54 -9.96 -2.70
C THR A 126 5.86 -8.63 -2.38
N ASN A 127 6.63 -7.55 -2.27
CA ASN A 127 6.09 -6.27 -1.81
C ASN A 127 6.85 -5.09 -2.42
N ILE A 128 6.09 -4.14 -2.94
CA ILE A 128 6.57 -2.82 -3.36
C ILE A 128 5.77 -1.81 -2.53
N GLU A 129 6.41 -1.17 -1.57
CA GLU A 129 5.75 -0.17 -0.73
C GLU A 129 5.49 1.08 -1.57
N LEU A 130 4.24 1.55 -1.59
CA LEU A 130 3.80 2.68 -2.41
C LEU A 130 3.44 3.88 -1.55
N ALA A 131 3.70 5.08 -2.06
CA ALA A 131 3.08 6.28 -1.53
C ALA A 131 1.65 6.38 -2.11
N PRO A 132 0.65 6.87 -1.35
CA PRO A 132 -0.68 7.16 -1.90
C PRO A 132 -0.68 8.28 -2.96
N THR A 133 0.47 8.92 -3.17
CA THR A 133 0.72 9.96 -4.17
C THR A 133 1.45 9.47 -5.41
N ASP A 134 1.90 8.22 -5.41
CA ASP A 134 2.64 7.63 -6.50
C ASP A 134 1.79 7.58 -7.79
N LEU A 135 2.41 7.77 -8.97
CA LEU A 135 1.67 7.77 -10.24
C LEU A 135 1.06 6.40 -10.52
N PHE A 136 1.77 5.32 -10.23
CA PHE A 136 1.25 3.98 -10.42
C PHE A 136 0.06 3.73 -9.49
N PHE A 137 0.15 4.10 -8.22
CA PHE A 137 -0.99 4.04 -7.29
C PHE A 137 -2.22 4.79 -7.84
N THR A 138 -2.01 6.04 -8.25
CA THR A 138 -3.11 6.89 -8.72
C THR A 138 -3.69 6.45 -10.06
N THR A 139 -2.89 5.86 -10.94
CA THR A 139 -3.33 5.38 -12.25
C THR A 139 -4.10 4.07 -12.14
N HIS A 140 -3.65 3.16 -11.27
CA HIS A 140 -4.12 1.78 -11.26
C HIS A 140 -5.12 1.41 -10.16
N PHE A 141 -5.12 2.13 -9.03
CA PHE A 141 -6.02 1.81 -7.91
C PHE A 141 -7.06 2.90 -7.65
N SER A 142 -6.70 4.18 -7.85
CA SER A 142 -7.56 5.27 -7.42
C SER A 142 -8.14 6.16 -8.54
N LYS A 143 -7.60 6.16 -9.77
CA LYS A 143 -7.93 7.05 -10.92
C LYS A 143 -7.89 8.57 -10.66
N GLN A 144 -7.97 8.97 -9.41
CA GLN A 144 -8.01 10.30 -8.85
C GLN A 144 -7.19 10.26 -7.55
N PRO A 145 -6.53 11.35 -7.17
CA PRO A 145 -5.82 11.41 -5.91
C PRO A 145 -6.73 11.09 -4.73
N LEU A 146 -6.25 10.28 -3.77
CA LEU A 146 -6.97 10.08 -2.52
C LEU A 146 -7.22 11.43 -1.81
N PRO A 147 -8.33 11.59 -1.08
CA PRO A 147 -8.60 12.78 -0.29
C PRO A 147 -7.44 13.11 0.65
N THR A 148 -7.18 14.40 0.87
CA THR A 148 -6.07 14.87 1.71
C THR A 148 -6.11 14.29 3.13
N SER A 149 -7.30 14.06 3.68
CA SER A 149 -7.52 13.43 4.99
C SER A 149 -7.03 11.99 5.07
N ILE A 150 -6.98 11.26 3.95
CA ILE A 150 -6.49 9.88 3.84
C ILE A 150 -5.02 9.88 3.44
N LYS A 151 -4.66 10.66 2.41
CA LYS A 151 -3.30 10.76 1.86
C LYS A 151 -2.24 11.13 2.92
N ASN A 152 -2.59 11.97 3.89
CA ASN A 152 -1.64 12.43 4.92
C ASN A 152 -1.55 11.51 6.14
N ARG A 153 -2.28 10.39 6.14
CA ARG A 153 -2.23 9.43 7.25
C ARG A 153 -0.90 8.69 7.25
N LYS A 154 -0.22 8.71 8.39
CA LYS A 154 1.04 7.98 8.61
C LYS A 154 0.85 6.62 9.28
N ASP A 155 -0.38 6.28 9.63
CA ASP A 155 -0.73 5.02 10.28
C ASP A 155 -1.31 3.98 9.31
N ILE A 156 -1.21 4.26 8.00
CA ILE A 156 -1.58 3.38 6.90
C ILE A 156 -0.34 3.10 6.05
N SER A 157 -0.08 1.84 5.74
CA SER A 157 0.85 1.42 4.68
C SER A 157 0.10 0.91 3.46
N TYR A 158 0.74 1.06 2.32
CA TYR A 158 0.29 0.60 1.02
C TYR A 158 1.41 -0.28 0.44
N SER A 159 1.15 -1.56 0.22
CA SER A 159 2.12 -2.50 -0.35
C SER A 159 1.53 -3.21 -1.55
N PHE A 160 2.22 -3.19 -2.68
CA PHE A 160 1.78 -3.85 -3.90
C PHE A 160 2.55 -5.14 -4.14
N ASP A 161 1.85 -6.25 -4.35
CA ASP A 161 2.44 -7.50 -4.83
C ASP A 161 2.32 -7.57 -6.36
N PRO A 162 3.45 -7.52 -7.09
CA PRO A 162 3.45 -7.57 -8.55
C PRO A 162 3.11 -8.95 -9.14
N ASN A 163 3.09 -10.03 -8.35
CA ASN A 163 2.76 -11.37 -8.82
C ASN A 163 1.25 -11.62 -8.79
N ASP A 164 0.62 -11.27 -7.68
CA ASP A 164 -0.81 -11.43 -7.50
C ASP A 164 -1.60 -10.22 -8.02
N GLU A 165 -0.90 -9.13 -8.36
CA GLU A 165 -1.46 -7.85 -8.76
C GLU A 165 -2.44 -7.31 -7.70
N ILE A 166 -2.03 -7.38 -6.43
CA ILE A 166 -2.84 -6.96 -5.28
C ILE A 166 -2.17 -5.81 -4.55
N LEU A 167 -2.96 -4.79 -4.22
CA LEU A 167 -2.61 -3.76 -3.24
C LEU A 167 -3.11 -4.17 -1.85
N TYR A 168 -2.18 -4.34 -0.92
CA TYR A 168 -2.44 -4.44 0.51
C TYR A 168 -2.49 -3.04 1.12
N VAL A 169 -3.59 -2.72 1.79
CA VAL A 169 -3.73 -1.51 2.62
C VAL A 169 -3.79 -1.96 4.07
N THR A 170 -2.80 -1.58 4.87
CA THR A 170 -2.61 -2.13 6.21
C THR A 170 -2.55 -1.02 7.27
N LEU A 171 -3.11 -1.27 8.45
CA LEU A 171 -2.90 -0.40 9.61
C LEU A 171 -1.55 -0.69 10.28
N GLU A 172 -0.69 0.31 10.37
CA GLU A 172 0.64 0.18 11.01
C GLU A 172 0.57 -0.29 12.47
N SER A 173 -0.47 0.14 13.19
CA SER A 173 -0.67 -0.27 14.60
C SER A 173 -1.12 -1.72 14.77
N ASN A 174 -1.66 -2.35 13.73
CA ASN A 174 -2.12 -3.72 13.77
C ASN A 174 -1.99 -4.34 12.37
N PRO A 175 -0.85 -4.97 12.06
CA PRO A 175 -0.60 -5.58 10.75
C PRO A 175 -1.62 -6.67 10.35
N ASN A 176 -2.34 -7.25 11.31
CA ASN A 176 -3.41 -8.21 11.03
C ASN A 176 -4.69 -7.54 10.50
N GLN A 177 -4.78 -6.21 10.57
CA GLN A 177 -5.86 -5.41 10.02
C GLN A 177 -5.39 -4.85 8.68
N SER A 178 -5.52 -5.69 7.66
CA SER A 178 -5.21 -5.39 6.27
C SER A 178 -6.42 -5.66 5.38
N GLN A 179 -6.48 -4.98 4.23
CA GLN A 179 -7.43 -5.26 3.17
C GLN A 179 -6.72 -5.32 1.83
N ASP A 180 -7.18 -6.27 1.03
CA ASP A 180 -6.62 -6.58 -0.27
C ASP A 180 -7.50 -5.93 -1.34
N PHE A 181 -6.85 -5.22 -2.27
CA PHE A 181 -7.48 -4.58 -3.41
C PHE A 181 -6.79 -5.07 -4.69
N PRO A 182 -7.43 -5.93 -5.49
CA PRO A 182 -6.90 -6.33 -6.79
C PRO A 182 -6.64 -5.11 -7.68
N LEU A 183 -5.70 -5.23 -8.62
CA LEU A 183 -5.34 -4.21 -9.61
C LEU A 183 -6.53 -3.86 -10.50
N ASP A 184 -7.36 -2.96 -10.00
CA ASP A 184 -8.59 -2.51 -10.61
C ASP A 184 -8.74 -1.03 -10.30
N THR A 185 -8.89 -0.28 -11.37
CA THR A 185 -8.93 1.18 -11.37
C THR A 185 -10.22 1.76 -10.73
N THR A 186 -11.12 0.93 -10.21
CA THR A 186 -12.39 1.35 -9.57
C THR A 186 -12.37 1.32 -8.04
N LYS A 187 -11.22 1.05 -7.40
CA LYS A 187 -11.14 0.78 -5.95
C LYS A 187 -11.02 2.00 -5.05
N THR A 188 -11.06 3.22 -5.59
CA THR A 188 -10.89 4.47 -4.84
C THR A 188 -11.82 4.57 -3.64
N ASP A 189 -13.12 4.42 -3.88
CA ASP A 189 -14.15 4.56 -2.84
C ASP A 189 -14.07 3.43 -1.83
N ASP A 190 -13.76 2.21 -2.29
CA ASP A 190 -13.58 1.03 -1.43
C ASP A 190 -12.38 1.22 -0.48
N ILE A 191 -11.26 1.74 -0.99
CA ILE A 191 -10.06 2.07 -0.18
C ILE A 191 -10.41 3.13 0.86
N ILE A 192 -11.08 4.21 0.47
CA ILE A 192 -11.49 5.28 1.38
C ILE A 192 -12.44 4.76 2.46
N GLN A 193 -13.43 3.95 2.08
CA GLN A 193 -14.41 3.37 2.98
C GLN A 193 -13.73 2.44 3.99
N TRP A 194 -12.84 1.54 3.52
CA TRP A 194 -12.13 0.64 4.41
C TRP A 194 -11.26 1.39 5.43
N ILE A 195 -10.48 2.38 4.99
CA ILE A 195 -9.61 3.18 5.88
C ILE A 195 -10.44 3.93 6.93
N SER A 196 -11.66 4.36 6.57
CA SER A 196 -12.58 5.04 7.49
C SER A 196 -13.11 4.08 8.55
N VAL A 197 -13.62 2.91 8.15
CA VAL A 197 -14.15 1.87 9.07
C VAL A 197 -13.07 1.28 9.96
N ALA A 198 -11.88 1.02 9.40
CA ALA A 198 -10.75 0.47 10.13
C ALA A 198 -10.34 1.35 11.33
N ASN A 199 -10.56 2.66 11.22
CA ASN A 199 -10.32 3.62 12.29
C ASN A 199 -11.37 3.58 13.40
N ASP A 200 -12.64 3.35 13.05
CA ASP A 200 -13.72 3.26 14.04
C ASP A 200 -13.56 2.05 14.97
N LEU A 201 -12.91 0.98 14.49
CA LEU A 201 -12.57 -0.19 15.32
C LEU A 201 -11.51 0.13 16.39
N LYS A 202 -10.63 1.12 16.20
CA LYS A 202 -9.76 1.64 17.28
C LYS A 202 -10.57 2.37 18.36
N ALA A 203 -11.76 2.88 18.04
CA ALA A 203 -12.50 3.77 18.92
C ALA A 203 -13.38 3.04 19.97
N LYS A 204 -13.71 1.75 19.83
CA LYS A 204 -14.62 1.07 20.78
C LYS A 204 -14.41 -0.43 20.93
N PHE A 205 -13.64 -0.85 21.94
CA PHE A 205 -13.95 -2.05 22.73
C PHE A 205 -13.61 -1.80 24.21
N ASN A 206 -14.51 -1.12 24.92
CA ASN A 206 -14.54 -1.22 26.39
C ASN A 206 -15.39 -2.43 26.76
N VAL A 207 -14.76 -3.60 26.89
CA VAL A 207 -15.44 -4.77 27.45
C VAL A 207 -15.52 -4.58 28.96
N LYS A 208 -16.65 -4.05 29.44
CA LYS A 208 -16.98 -4.06 30.88
C LYS A 208 -17.50 -5.44 31.23
N TYR A 209 -16.70 -6.22 31.95
CA TYR A 209 -17.17 -7.45 32.58
C TYR A 209 -18.00 -7.08 33.82
N ASN A 210 -19.31 -7.32 33.77
CA ASN A 210 -20.12 -7.40 34.99
C ASN A 210 -20.05 -8.84 35.51
N PHE A 211 -19.16 -9.08 36.47
CA PHE A 211 -19.19 -10.33 37.23
C PHE A 211 -20.30 -10.26 38.27
N GLU A 212 -21.46 -10.86 37.96
CA GLU A 212 -22.44 -11.24 38.98
C GLU A 212 -22.22 -12.71 39.34
N GLY A 213 -21.22 -12.96 40.19
CA GLY A 213 -20.98 -14.27 40.78
C GLY A 213 -20.77 -14.12 42.28
N LYS A 214 -21.56 -14.84 43.09
CA LYS A 214 -21.19 -15.09 44.48
C LYS A 214 -20.09 -16.15 44.47
N GLU A 215 -18.85 -15.77 44.79
CA GLU A 215 -17.76 -16.73 44.94
C GLU A 215 -18.03 -17.63 46.15
N THR A 216 -18.19 -18.93 45.92
CA THR A 216 -17.96 -19.95 46.95
C THR A 216 -16.48 -20.31 46.90
N CYS A 217 -15.73 -19.84 47.89
CA CYS A 217 -14.29 -20.04 48.02
C CYS A 217 -13.88 -21.47 48.38
N ASN A 218 -14.25 -22.47 47.56
CA ASN A 218 -13.76 -23.84 47.74
C ASN A 218 -13.17 -24.36 46.45
N LYS A 219 -11.82 -24.33 46.42
CA LYS A 219 -10.88 -24.80 45.38
C LYS A 219 -10.57 -23.78 44.29
N VAL A 220 -9.62 -22.89 44.59
CA VAL A 220 -8.91 -22.09 43.58
C VAL A 220 -8.05 -23.03 42.72
N PRO A 221 -8.27 -23.15 41.40
CA PRO A 221 -7.25 -23.69 40.51
C PRO A 221 -6.11 -22.68 40.47
N ARG A 222 -4.86 -23.13 40.69
CA ARG A 222 -3.67 -22.25 40.62
C ARG A 222 -3.53 -21.65 39.23
N GLY A 223 -4.12 -20.48 39.03
CA GLY A 223 -3.87 -19.56 37.94
C GLY A 223 -3.81 -18.16 38.54
N ILE A 224 -2.72 -17.45 38.29
CA ILE A 224 -2.50 -16.10 38.81
C ILE A 224 -3.53 -15.18 38.15
N ILE A 225 -4.59 -14.80 38.87
CA ILE A 225 -5.46 -13.69 38.48
C ILE A 225 -4.75 -12.40 38.93
N THR A 226 -3.99 -11.78 38.05
CA THR A 226 -3.56 -10.38 38.21
C THR A 226 -4.63 -9.47 37.64
N GLY A 227 -5.17 -8.56 38.46
CA GLY A 227 -6.16 -7.57 38.03
C GLY A 227 -7.26 -7.23 39.03
N LEU A 228 -7.23 -7.75 40.26
CA LEU A 228 -8.23 -7.34 41.26
C LEU A 228 -8.02 -5.87 41.66
N PRO A 229 -9.10 -5.06 41.72
CA PRO A 229 -9.02 -3.68 42.18
C PRO A 229 -8.43 -3.60 43.60
N THR A 230 -7.60 -2.58 43.85
CA THR A 230 -7.10 -2.25 45.19
C THR A 230 -8.27 -2.07 46.16
N GLY A 231 -8.38 -2.94 47.17
CA GLY A 231 -9.42 -2.90 48.21
C GLY A 231 -10.21 -4.20 48.42
N TRP A 232 -10.04 -5.20 47.55
CA TRP A 232 -10.64 -6.53 47.75
C TRP A 232 -9.83 -7.33 48.78
N GLN A 233 -10.34 -7.44 49.99
CA GLN A 233 -9.87 -8.40 51.00
C GLN A 233 -10.87 -9.55 51.08
N CYS A 234 -10.37 -10.79 51.06
CA CYS A 234 -11.18 -11.94 51.41
C CYS A 234 -11.65 -11.78 52.87
N GLN A 235 -12.96 -11.87 53.12
CA GLN A 235 -13.47 -12.00 54.48
C GLN A 235 -13.04 -13.36 55.06
N PRO A 236 -12.67 -13.42 56.35
CA PRO A 236 -12.20 -14.63 57.01
C PRO A 236 -13.28 -15.72 57.11
#